data_AF-A0A9D5LSJ0-F1
#
_entry.id   AF-A0A9D5LSJ0-F1
#
_cell.length_a   1.000
_cell.length_b   1.000
_cell.length_c   1.000
_cell.angle_alpha   90.00
_cell.angle_beta   90.00
_cell.angle_gamma   90.00
#
_symmetry.space_group_name_H-M   'P 1'
#
loop_
_entity.id
_entity.type
_entity.pdbx_description
1 polymer ?
#
loop_
_entity_poly.entity_id
_entity_poly.type
_entity_poly.pdbx_seq_one_letter_code
_entity_poly.pdbx_strand_id
1 'polypeptide(L)'
;MKSKRDLKKEIKYICSDLVGECMVLDLILPEEKHDELAQLVVDIALLQEQSLSNCTFSFDKSARDFASAHAYNQAKSQYFRQGYNALREQFNTRLGELVHELNRIAGYSKGE
;
A
#
# COMPACT_ATOMS: atom_id res chain seq x y z
N MET A 1 5.43 1.54 -12.98
CA MET A 1 4.01 1.92 -12.94
C MET A 1 3.64 2.82 -14.12
N LYS A 2 2.74 2.37 -15.02
CA LYS A 2 2.24 3.21 -16.12
C LYS A 2 0.76 3.57 -15.94
N SER A 3 0.02 2.86 -15.08
CA SER A 3 -1.43 3.04 -14.92
C SER A 3 -1.94 2.69 -13.52
N LYS A 4 -3.16 3.14 -13.21
CA LYS A 4 -3.95 2.72 -12.03
C LYS A 4 -4.01 1.20 -11.87
N ARG A 5 -4.08 0.48 -12.99
CA ARG A 5 -4.16 -0.99 -13.02
C ARG A 5 -2.86 -1.61 -12.51
N ASP A 6 -1.72 -1.03 -12.88
CA ASP A 6 -0.42 -1.51 -12.44
C ASP A 6 -0.24 -1.27 -10.94
N LEU A 7 -0.62 -0.09 -10.44
CA LEU A 7 -0.59 0.21 -9.00
C LEU A 7 -1.40 -0.82 -8.18
N LYS A 8 -2.64 -1.11 -8.60
CA LYS A 8 -3.47 -2.12 -7.91
C LYS A 8 -2.84 -3.52 -7.92
N LYS A 9 -2.12 -3.88 -8.99
CA LYS A 9 -1.41 -5.17 -9.06
C LYS A 9 -0.21 -5.19 -8.12
N GLU A 10 0.59 -4.14 -8.13
CA GLU A 10 1.75 -4.00 -7.25
C GLU A 10 1.34 -4.11 -5.77
N ILE A 11 0.30 -3.39 -5.34
CA ILE A 11 -0.25 -3.49 -3.97
C ILE A 11 -0.59 -4.94 -3.62
N LYS A 12 -1.33 -5.64 -4.48
CA LYS A 12 -1.74 -7.03 -4.23
C LYS A 12 -0.55 -7.97 -4.12
N TYR A 13 0.42 -7.86 -5.03
CA TYR A 13 1.60 -8.72 -5.00
C TYR A 13 2.41 -8.50 -3.73
N ILE A 14 2.72 -7.24 -3.42
CA ILE A 14 3.52 -6.91 -2.23
C ILE A 14 2.83 -7.41 -0.95
N CYS A 15 1.52 -7.17 -0.80
CA CYS A 15 0.78 -7.64 0.38
C CYS A 15 0.68 -9.17 0.43
N SER A 16 0.50 -9.84 -0.72
CA SER A 16 0.44 -11.31 -0.77
C SER A 16 1.78 -11.95 -0.44
N ASP A 17 2.88 -11.39 -0.95
CA ASP A 17 4.23 -11.86 -0.64
C ASP A 17 4.52 -11.71 0.85
N LEU A 18 4.17 -10.56 1.46
CA LEU A 18 4.39 -10.32 2.88
C LEU A 18 3.56 -11.26 3.78
N VAL A 19 2.32 -11.58 3.40
CA VAL A 19 1.52 -12.61 4.08
C VAL A 19 2.16 -13.99 3.93
N GLY A 20 2.72 -14.31 2.75
CA GLY A 20 3.46 -15.55 2.53
C GLY A 20 4.64 -15.71 3.48
N GLU A 21 5.41 -14.64 3.70
CA GLU A 21 6.50 -14.64 4.68
C GLU A 21 5.98 -14.86 6.12
N CYS A 22 4.86 -14.26 6.49
CA CYS A 22 4.23 -14.50 7.80
C CYS A 22 3.85 -15.98 7.97
N MET A 23 3.27 -16.60 6.95
CA MET A 23 2.90 -18.02 6.97
C MET A 23 4.12 -18.94 7.08
N VAL A 24 5.23 -18.61 6.42
CA VAL A 24 6.47 -19.37 6.55
C VAL A 24 7.04 -19.26 7.96
N LEU A 25 7.01 -18.06 8.55
CA LEU A 25 7.47 -17.84 9.93
C LEU A 25 6.61 -18.57 10.95
N ASP A 26 5.29 -18.64 10.75
CA ASP A 26 4.35 -19.34 11.63
C ASP A 26 4.71 -20.83 11.79
N LEU A 27 5.26 -21.45 10.74
CA LEU A 27 5.68 -22.85 10.75
C LEU A 27 6.98 -23.11 11.53
N ILE A 28 7.82 -22.09 11.75
CA ILE A 28 9.16 -22.26 12.31
C ILE A 28 9.36 -21.54 13.64
N LEU A 29 8.55 -20.52 13.93
CA LEU A 29 8.63 -19.77 15.17
C LEU A 29 7.87 -20.49 16.30
N PRO A 30 8.26 -20.23 17.56
CA PRO A 30 7.54 -20.72 18.73
C PRO A 30 6.07 -20.28 18.76
N GLU A 31 5.22 -21.07 19.44
CA GLU A 31 3.77 -20.83 19.56
C GLU A 31 3.44 -19.45 20.15
N GLU A 32 4.27 -18.91 21.04
CA GLU A 32 4.07 -17.56 21.58
C GLU A 32 4.14 -16.43 20.54
N LYS A 33 4.61 -16.71 19.32
CA LYS A 33 4.67 -15.75 18.20
C LYS A 33 3.50 -15.85 17.23
N HIS A 34 2.68 -16.89 17.31
CA HIS A 34 1.60 -17.14 16.35
C HIS A 34 0.55 -16.03 16.38
N ASP A 35 0.16 -15.56 17.57
CA ASP A 35 -0.80 -14.45 17.70
C ASP A 35 -0.25 -13.13 17.11
N GLU A 36 1.06 -12.86 17.29
CA GLU A 36 1.73 -11.68 16.71
C GLU A 36 1.71 -11.75 15.17
N LEU A 37 2.00 -12.93 14.59
CA LEU A 37 1.95 -13.16 13.14
C LEU A 37 0.52 -13.07 12.59
N ALA A 38 -0.45 -13.64 13.29
CA ALA A 38 -1.86 -13.59 12.89
C ALA A 38 -2.37 -12.14 12.84
N GLN A 39 -2.03 -11.33 13.84
CA GLN A 39 -2.36 -9.91 13.84
C GLN A 39 -1.67 -9.16 12.70
N LEU A 40 -0.39 -9.48 12.42
CA LEU A 40 0.32 -8.87 11.30
C LEU A 40 -0.34 -9.20 9.96
N VAL A 41 -0.82 -10.43 9.75
CA VAL A 41 -1.59 -10.81 8.55
C VAL A 41 -2.87 -9.98 8.41
N VAL A 42 -3.58 -9.73 9.51
CA VAL A 42 -4.77 -8.86 9.52
C VAL A 42 -4.39 -7.43 9.12
N ASP A 43 -3.31 -6.90 9.67
CA ASP A 43 -2.85 -5.54 9.36
C ASP A 43 -2.42 -5.38 7.90
N ILE A 44 -1.79 -6.40 7.31
CA ILE A 44 -1.46 -6.44 5.89
C ILE A 44 -2.73 -6.48 5.03
N ALA A 45 -3.73 -7.26 5.42
CA ALA A 45 -5.02 -7.31 4.72
C ALA A 45 -5.74 -5.95 4.76
N LEU A 46 -5.73 -5.27 5.90
CA LEU A 46 -6.28 -3.93 6.05
C LEU A 46 -5.55 -2.92 5.17
N LEU A 47 -4.20 -2.94 5.15
CA LEU A 47 -3.41 -2.10 4.25
C LEU A 47 -3.79 -2.33 2.78
N GLN A 48 -3.93 -3.60 2.38
CA GLN A 48 -4.30 -3.95 1.01
C GLN A 48 -5.69 -3.39 0.65
N GLU A 49 -6.70 -3.64 1.49
CA GLU A 49 -8.07 -3.21 1.24
C GLU A 49 -8.17 -1.68 1.13
N GLN A 50 -7.61 -0.98 2.10
CA GLN A 50 -7.64 0.49 2.13
C GLN A 50 -6.91 1.09 0.93
N SER A 51 -5.73 0.57 0.59
CA SER A 51 -4.94 1.06 -0.55
C SER A 51 -5.66 0.83 -1.88
N LEU A 52 -6.30 -0.33 -2.06
CA LEU A 52 -7.07 -0.64 -3.27
C LEU A 52 -8.33 0.23 -3.41
N SER A 53 -8.99 0.54 -2.29
CA SER A 53 -10.12 1.46 -2.23
C SER A 53 -9.69 2.87 -2.65
N ASN A 54 -8.62 3.38 -2.04
CA ASN A 54 -8.11 4.73 -2.24
C ASN A 54 -7.54 4.96 -3.66
N CYS A 55 -7.19 3.90 -4.40
CA CYS A 55 -6.80 3.99 -5.81
C CYS A 55 -7.92 4.48 -6.74
N THR A 56 -9.17 4.61 -6.27
CA THR A 56 -10.31 5.07 -7.07
C THR A 56 -10.80 6.41 -6.53
N PHE A 57 -10.41 7.49 -7.22
CA PHE A 57 -10.81 8.85 -6.89
C PHE A 57 -11.13 9.64 -8.17
N SER A 58 -11.88 10.73 -8.03
CA SER A 58 -12.43 11.54 -9.13
C SER A 58 -11.93 12.97 -9.08
N PHE A 59 -11.72 13.56 -10.25
CA PHE A 59 -11.49 15.00 -10.39
C PHE A 59 -12.84 15.70 -10.39
N ASP A 60 -13.05 16.60 -9.44
CA ASP A 60 -14.33 17.27 -9.13
C ASP A 60 -14.64 18.48 -10.04
N LYS A 61 -13.66 18.93 -10.83
CA LYS A 61 -13.82 20.05 -11.77
C LYS A 61 -14.22 19.59 -13.16
N SER A 62 -15.03 20.41 -13.83
CA SER A 62 -15.48 20.24 -15.20
C SER A 62 -14.64 21.06 -16.18
N ALA A 63 -14.75 20.77 -17.49
CA ALA A 63 -14.04 21.53 -18.52
C ALA A 63 -14.47 23.02 -18.59
N ARG A 64 -15.68 23.36 -18.12
CA ARG A 64 -16.19 24.74 -18.09
C ARG A 64 -15.50 25.61 -17.03
N ASP A 65 -14.86 24.97 -16.06
CA ASP A 65 -14.14 25.66 -14.98
C ASP A 65 -12.74 26.14 -15.42
N PHE A 66 -12.39 25.99 -16.70
CA PHE A 66 -11.07 26.31 -17.24
C PHE A 66 -11.16 27.17 -18.51
N ALA A 67 -10.15 28.02 -18.71
CA ALA A 67 -10.07 28.91 -19.87
C ALA A 67 -9.90 28.18 -21.21
N SER A 68 -9.43 26.93 -21.20
CA SER A 68 -9.28 26.12 -22.40
C SER A 68 -9.30 24.62 -22.10
N ALA A 69 -9.57 23.81 -23.13
CA ALA A 69 -9.46 22.35 -23.04
C ALA A 69 -8.04 21.90 -22.66
N HIS A 70 -7.01 22.64 -23.08
CA HIS A 70 -5.62 22.36 -22.71
C HIS A 70 -5.40 22.53 -21.20
N ALA A 71 -5.86 23.66 -20.63
CA ALA A 71 -5.74 23.94 -19.20
C ALA A 71 -6.48 22.89 -18.35
N TYR A 72 -7.68 22.46 -18.77
CA TYR A 72 -8.43 21.39 -18.11
C TYR A 72 -7.65 20.05 -18.11
N ASN A 73 -7.14 19.63 -19.28
CA ASN A 73 -6.41 18.36 -19.40
C ASN A 73 -5.11 18.36 -18.59
N GLN A 74 -4.40 19.49 -18.56
CA GLN A 74 -3.21 19.68 -17.74
C GLN A 74 -3.54 19.54 -16.25
N ALA A 75 -4.56 20.25 -15.76
CA ALA A 75 -4.99 20.20 -14.36
C ALA A 75 -5.45 18.81 -13.95
N LYS A 76 -6.25 18.14 -14.79
CA LYS A 76 -6.71 16.77 -14.56
C LYS A 76 -5.54 15.78 -14.47
N SER A 77 -4.58 15.87 -15.38
CA SER A 77 -3.38 15.01 -15.39
C SER A 77 -2.52 15.23 -14.14
N GLN A 78 -2.33 16.50 -13.76
CA GLN A 78 -1.59 16.87 -12.55
C GLN A 78 -2.27 16.34 -11.28
N TYR A 79 -3.60 16.50 -11.18
CA TYR A 79 -4.40 16.02 -10.06
C TYR A 79 -4.22 14.52 -9.84
N PHE A 80 -4.42 13.71 -10.88
CA PHE A 80 -4.24 12.26 -10.77
C PHE A 80 -2.80 11.87 -10.44
N ARG A 81 -1.81 12.56 -11.01
CA ARG A 81 -0.40 12.30 -10.71
C ARG A 81 -0.08 12.56 -9.24
N GLN A 82 -0.53 13.69 -8.70
CA GLN A 82 -0.36 14.02 -7.29
C GLN A 82 -1.08 13.02 -6.38
N GLY A 83 -2.33 12.67 -6.70
CA GLY A 83 -3.08 11.68 -5.94
C GLY A 83 -2.40 10.31 -5.91
N TYR A 84 -1.95 9.78 -7.06
CA TYR A 84 -1.25 8.50 -7.08
C TYR A 84 0.12 8.54 -6.39
N ASN A 85 0.84 9.67 -6.43
CA ASN A 85 2.09 9.82 -5.67
C ASN A 85 1.84 9.78 -4.16
N ALA A 86 0.85 10.53 -3.67
CA ALA A 86 0.49 10.51 -2.26
C ALA A 86 0.04 9.11 -1.78
N LEU A 87 -0.75 8.40 -2.59
CA LEU A 87 -1.14 7.02 -2.29
C LEU A 87 0.07 6.08 -2.18
N ARG A 88 1.06 6.27 -3.06
CA ARG A 88 2.29 5.47 -3.04
C ARG A 88 3.13 5.73 -1.81
N GLU A 89 3.28 6.99 -1.44
CA GLU A 89 4.01 7.39 -0.23
C GLU A 89 3.33 6.80 1.02
N GLN A 90 2.02 6.96 1.16
CA GLN A 90 1.26 6.40 2.28
C GLN A 90 1.36 4.88 2.35
N PHE A 91 1.21 4.20 1.21
CA PHE A 91 1.36 2.74 1.14
C PHE A 91 2.76 2.29 1.56
N ASN A 92 3.81 2.93 1.02
CA ASN A 92 5.19 2.56 1.33
C ASN A 92 5.56 2.82 2.79
N THR A 93 5.07 3.92 3.38
CA THR A 93 5.28 4.20 4.81
C THR A 93 4.69 3.09 5.66
N ARG A 94 3.39 2.76 5.46
CA ARG A 94 2.74 1.71 6.24
C ARG A 94 3.33 0.33 5.97
N LEU A 95 3.70 0.03 4.72
CA LEU A 95 4.41 -1.19 4.37
C LEU A 95 5.74 -1.30 5.13
N GLY A 96 6.52 -0.21 5.21
CA GLY A 96 7.76 -0.17 5.96
C GLY A 96 7.57 -0.51 7.43
N GLU A 97 6.53 0.04 8.07
CA GLU A 97 6.17 -0.28 9.45
C GLU A 97 5.86 -1.78 9.62
N LEU A 98 5.07 -2.38 8.72
CA LEU A 98 4.73 -3.81 8.78
C LEU A 98 5.96 -4.70 8.55
N VAL A 99 6.88 -4.31 7.66
CA VAL A 99 8.14 -5.04 7.46
C VAL A 99 9.05 -4.93 8.69
N HIS A 100 9.11 -3.77 9.33
CA HIS A 100 9.84 -3.63 10.61
C HIS A 100 9.26 -4.52 11.70
N GLU A 101 7.93 -4.61 11.77
CA GLU A 101 7.25 -5.48 12.72
C GLU A 101 7.50 -6.97 12.43
N LEU A 102 7.43 -7.38 11.16
CA LEU A 102 7.79 -8.74 10.74
C LEU A 102 9.22 -9.09 11.16
N ASN A 103 10.17 -8.18 10.92
CA ASN A 103 11.58 -8.37 11.30
C ASN A 103 11.75 -8.47 12.82
N ARG A 104 10.97 -7.71 13.60
CA ARG A 104 10.97 -7.81 15.07
C ARG A 104 10.47 -9.18 15.52
N ILE A 105 9.35 -9.65 14.98
CA ILE A 105 8.76 -10.96 15.29
C ILE A 105 9.74 -12.09 14.93
N ALA A 106 10.37 -12.00 13.76
CA ALA A 106 11.36 -12.96 13.27
C ALA A 106 12.71 -12.91 14.03
N GLY A 107 12.92 -11.94 14.93
CA GLY A 107 14.16 -11.80 15.70
C GLY A 107 15.33 -11.18 14.90
N TYR A 108 15.06 -10.53 13.76
CA TYR A 108 16.07 -9.82 12.95
C TYR A 108 16.34 -8.38 13.40
N SER A 109 15.66 -7.88 14.42
CA SER A 109 15.96 -6.57 15.00
C SER A 109 17.38 -6.57 15.58
N LYS A 110 18.26 -5.70 15.06
CA LYS A 110 19.56 -5.41 15.68
C LYS A 110 19.31 -5.10 17.15
N GLY A 111 19.92 -5.86 18.05
CA GLY A 111 20.02 -5.45 19.45
C GLY A 111 20.57 -4.03 19.51
N GLU A 112 19.95 -3.21 20.36
CA GLU A 112 20.50 -1.91 20.74
C GLU A 112 21.94 -2.04 21.26
#